data_AF-A0A9D2GPN5-F1
#
_entry.id   AF-A0A9D2GPN5-F1
#
_cell.length_a   1.000
_cell.length_b   1.000
_cell.length_c   1.000
_cell.angle_alpha   90.00
_cell.angle_beta   90.00
_cell.angle_gamma   90.00
#
_symmetry.space_group_name_H-M   'P 1'
#
loop_
_entity.id
_entity.type
_entity.pdbx_description
1 polymer ?
#
loop_
_entity_poly.entity_id
_entity_poly.type
_entity_poly.pdbx_seq_one_letter_code
_entity_poly.pdbx_strand_id
1 'polypeptide(L)'
;MPQKREHSKDELEKVLELGRRNASVTAVASAFELDGQDRVAFIRDLTNPTTDLCKAYQAGLEEAGRDLNTALQNQAVNGDVDAAKLIYERNLQAEVDEMKRELFGI
;
A
#
# COMPACT_ATOMS: atom_id res chain seq x y z
N MET A 1 -0.37 -12.39 -26.35
CA MET A 1 0.35 -12.30 -25.06
C MET A 1 0.40 -10.85 -24.66
N PRO A 2 -0.10 -10.43 -23.48
CA PRO A 2 -0.03 -9.03 -23.07
C PRO A 2 1.45 -8.69 -22.79
N GLN A 3 1.97 -7.70 -23.49
CA GLN A 3 3.33 -7.20 -23.29
C GLN A 3 3.44 -6.66 -21.86
N LYS A 4 4.43 -7.14 -21.09
CA LYS A 4 4.82 -6.52 -19.82
C LYS A 4 5.24 -5.09 -20.14
N ARG A 5 4.45 -4.08 -19.72
CA ARG A 5 4.94 -2.71 -19.64
C ARG A 5 6.01 -2.71 -18.55
N GLU A 6 7.27 -2.56 -18.93
CA GLU A 6 8.34 -2.29 -17.98
C GLU A 6 8.17 -0.83 -17.52
N HIS A 7 7.82 -0.64 -16.26
CA HIS A 7 7.75 0.68 -15.65
C HIS A 7 9.15 1.20 -15.37
N SER A 8 9.38 2.47 -15.61
CA SER A 8 10.65 3.12 -15.30
C SER A 8 10.88 3.15 -13.79
N LYS A 9 12.15 3.22 -13.39
CA LYS A 9 12.53 3.30 -11.98
C LYS A 9 11.92 4.52 -11.28
N ASP A 10 11.84 5.65 -11.99
CA ASP A 10 11.30 6.90 -11.46
C ASP A 10 9.77 6.80 -11.23
N GLU A 11 9.06 6.09 -12.10
CA GLU A 11 7.63 5.81 -11.90
C GLU A 11 7.40 4.94 -10.67
N LEU A 12 8.20 3.87 -10.50
CA LEU A 12 8.11 2.98 -9.34
C LEU A 12 8.39 3.72 -8.03
N GLU A 13 9.43 4.58 -8.01
CA GLU A 13 9.76 5.40 -6.84
C GLU A 13 8.63 6.37 -6.48
N LYS A 14 8.05 7.04 -7.49
CA LYS A 14 6.92 7.96 -7.28
C LYS A 14 5.68 7.22 -6.75
N VAL A 15 5.39 6.03 -7.26
CA VAL A 15 4.29 5.19 -6.75
C VAL A 15 4.55 4.78 -5.30
N LEU A 16 5.78 4.40 -4.96
CA LEU A 16 6.20 4.06 -3.61
C LEU A 16 6.00 5.25 -2.66
N GLU A 17 6.44 6.46 -3.03
CA GLU A 17 6.22 7.67 -2.23
C GLU A 17 4.73 7.97 -2.02
N LEU A 18 3.89 7.77 -3.04
CA LEU A 18 2.45 7.97 -2.92
C LEU A 18 1.82 6.91 -2.01
N GLY A 19 2.32 5.67 -2.03
CA GLY A 19 1.98 4.62 -1.07
C GLY A 19 2.37 5.00 0.37
N ARG A 20 3.57 5.54 0.59
CA ARG A 20 4.01 6.06 1.90
C ARG A 20 3.09 7.15 2.46
N ARG A 21 2.49 7.94 1.57
CA ARG A 21 1.50 8.98 1.93
C ARG A 21 0.08 8.44 2.10
N ASN A 22 -0.10 7.13 2.01
CA ASN A 22 -1.39 6.44 2.07
C ASN A 22 -2.41 6.98 1.04
N ALA A 23 -1.93 7.38 -0.14
CA ALA A 23 -2.76 7.92 -1.21
C ALA A 23 -3.60 6.80 -1.84
N SER A 24 -4.90 7.03 -2.07
CA SER A 24 -5.75 6.05 -2.76
C SER A 24 -5.25 5.76 -4.18
N VAL A 25 -5.53 4.55 -4.69
CA VAL A 25 -5.22 4.12 -6.08
C VAL A 25 -5.66 5.16 -7.12
N THR A 26 -6.83 5.77 -6.94
CA THR A 26 -7.37 6.82 -7.79
C THR A 26 -6.52 8.10 -7.76
N ALA A 27 -6.03 8.48 -6.57
CA ALA A 27 -5.15 9.63 -6.39
C ALA A 27 -3.76 9.35 -6.98
N VAL A 28 -3.24 8.12 -6.82
CA VAL A 28 -1.98 7.71 -7.47
C VAL A 28 -2.09 7.87 -8.98
N ALA A 29 -3.12 7.28 -9.60
CA ALA A 29 -3.33 7.38 -11.05
C ALA A 29 -3.48 8.84 -11.53
N SER A 30 -4.11 9.69 -10.72
CA SER A 30 -4.28 11.12 -11.05
C SER A 30 -2.96 11.90 -10.97
N ALA A 31 -2.00 11.46 -10.13
CA ALA A 31 -0.68 12.08 -10.02
C ALA A 31 0.22 11.83 -11.24
N PHE A 32 -0.16 10.90 -12.12
CA PHE A 32 0.51 10.64 -13.41
C PHE A 32 -0.20 11.31 -14.59
N GLU A 33 -1.25 12.11 -14.33
CA GLU A 33 -2.01 12.85 -15.35
C GLU A 33 -2.53 11.95 -16.50
N LEU A 34 -2.77 10.67 -16.20
CA LEU A 34 -3.23 9.68 -17.16
C LEU A 34 -4.75 9.83 -17.40
N ASP A 35 -5.17 9.63 -18.64
CA ASP A 35 -6.57 9.64 -19.04
C ASP A 35 -6.98 8.35 -19.77
N GLY A 36 -8.28 8.24 -20.06
CA GLY A 36 -8.85 7.18 -20.89
C GLY A 36 -8.40 5.75 -20.54
N GLN A 37 -7.93 5.02 -21.55
CA GLN A 37 -7.51 3.63 -21.42
C GLN A 37 -6.18 3.47 -20.67
N ASP A 38 -5.28 4.45 -20.74
CA ASP A 38 -4.00 4.38 -20.04
C ASP A 38 -4.19 4.48 -18.53
N ARG A 39 -5.11 5.34 -18.07
CA ARG A 39 -5.51 5.39 -16.66
C ARG A 39 -6.07 4.07 -16.16
N VAL A 40 -6.93 3.42 -16.95
CA VAL A 40 -7.53 2.13 -16.59
C VAL A 40 -6.47 1.03 -16.53
N ALA A 41 -5.57 0.98 -17.51
CA ALA A 41 -4.47 0.02 -17.52
C ALA A 41 -3.53 0.23 -16.32
N PHE A 42 -3.19 1.48 -16.00
CA PHE A 42 -2.35 1.82 -14.86
C PHE A 42 -2.99 1.41 -13.53
N ILE A 43 -4.27 1.71 -13.32
CA ILE A 43 -5.00 1.30 -12.11
C ILE A 43 -5.03 -0.22 -12.00
N ARG A 44 -5.34 -0.92 -13.10
CA ARG A 44 -5.34 -2.39 -13.13
C ARG A 44 -3.97 -2.92 -12.70
N ASP A 45 -2.91 -2.37 -13.26
CA ASP A 45 -1.55 -2.80 -12.93
C ASP A 45 -1.21 -2.48 -11.48
N LEU A 46 -1.61 -1.31 -10.93
CA LEU A 46 -1.42 -0.94 -9.51
C LEU A 46 -2.15 -1.87 -8.53
N THR A 47 -3.26 -2.50 -8.97
CA THR A 47 -4.04 -3.44 -8.16
C THR A 47 -3.71 -4.91 -8.40
N ASN A 48 -2.88 -5.23 -9.38
CA ASN A 48 -2.51 -6.60 -9.70
C ASN A 48 -1.22 -6.99 -8.95
N PRO A 49 -1.26 -7.93 -7.99
CA PRO A 49 -0.12 -8.26 -7.13
C PRO A 49 1.13 -8.76 -7.87
N THR A 50 0.97 -9.20 -9.12
CA THR A 50 2.09 -9.69 -9.94
C THR A 50 2.90 -8.58 -10.60
N THR A 51 2.39 -7.36 -10.66
CA THR A 51 3.08 -6.23 -11.30
C THR A 51 4.06 -5.56 -10.35
N ASP A 52 5.11 -4.98 -10.90
CA ASP A 52 6.09 -4.25 -10.09
C ASP A 52 5.51 -2.92 -9.57
N LEU A 53 4.53 -2.35 -10.28
CA LEU A 53 3.78 -1.17 -9.85
C LEU A 53 2.97 -1.43 -8.57
N CYS A 54 2.29 -2.59 -8.49
CA CYS A 54 1.56 -2.99 -7.30
C CYS A 54 2.50 -3.26 -6.13
N LYS A 55 3.63 -3.95 -6.37
CA LYS A 55 4.64 -4.20 -5.33
C LYS A 55 5.22 -2.89 -4.77
N ALA A 56 5.55 -1.93 -5.62
CA ALA A 56 6.04 -0.62 -5.18
C ALA A 56 5.00 0.13 -4.33
N TYR A 57 3.73 0.10 -4.76
CA TYR A 57 2.64 0.70 -4.02
C TYR A 57 2.41 0.02 -2.65
N GLN A 58 2.38 -1.31 -2.62
CA GLN A 58 2.24 -2.08 -1.38
C GLN A 58 3.42 -1.86 -0.41
N ALA A 59 4.65 -1.80 -0.92
CA ALA A 59 5.82 -1.48 -0.10
C ALA A 59 5.68 -0.10 0.57
N GLY A 60 5.23 0.91 -0.17
CA GLY A 60 4.96 2.23 0.40
C GLY A 60 3.88 2.20 1.50
N LEU A 61 2.79 1.46 1.29
CA LEU A 61 1.73 1.29 2.29
C LEU A 61 2.22 0.56 3.55
N GLU A 62 3.05 -0.47 3.39
CA GLU A 62 3.65 -1.21 4.51
C GLU A 62 4.57 -0.30 5.34
N GLU A 63 5.39 0.53 4.69
CA GLU A 63 6.24 1.50 5.39
C GLU A 63 5.41 2.54 6.16
N ALA A 64 4.37 3.11 5.55
CA ALA A 64 3.45 4.02 6.24
C ALA A 64 2.77 3.35 7.45
N GLY A 65 2.38 2.08 7.31
CA GLY A 65 1.79 1.29 8.38
C GLY A 65 2.75 1.07 9.55
N ARG A 66 4.04 0.83 9.28
CA ARG A 66 5.09 0.69 10.30
C ARG A 66 5.31 2.00 11.05
N ASP A 67 5.43 3.11 10.34
CA ASP A 67 5.60 4.44 10.95
C ASP A 67 4.42 4.78 11.87
N LEU A 68 3.19 4.49 11.43
CA LEU A 68 1.99 4.72 12.22
C LEU A 68 1.93 3.82 13.46
N ASN A 69 2.32 2.54 13.33
CA ASN A 69 2.42 1.64 14.49
C ASN A 69 3.48 2.11 15.49
N THR A 70 4.63 2.60 15.03
CA THR A 70 5.66 3.18 15.90
C THR A 70 5.14 4.43 16.63
N ALA A 71 4.41 5.31 15.95
CA ALA A 71 3.82 6.49 16.56
C ALA A 71 2.79 6.11 17.64
N LEU A 72 1.90 5.15 17.34
CA LEU A 72 0.92 4.63 18.30
C LEU A 72 1.61 3.96 19.50
N GLN A 73 2.67 3.18 19.27
CA GLN A 73 3.42 2.52 20.35
C GLN A 73 4.01 3.55 21.32
N ASN A 74 4.56 4.64 20.80
CA ASN A 74 5.09 5.73 21.63
C ASN A 74 3.98 6.41 22.45
N GLN A 75 2.79 6.60 21.89
CA GLN A 75 1.62 7.12 22.62
C GLN A 75 1.16 6.16 23.72
N ALA A 76 1.10 4.85 23.42
CA ALA A 76 0.72 3.82 24.37
C ALA A 76 1.70 3.74 25.56
N VAL A 77 3.01 3.82 25.31
CA VAL A 77 4.05 3.89 26.37
C VAL A 77 3.88 5.12 27.26
N ASN A 78 3.39 6.23 26.69
CA ASN A 78 3.08 7.45 27.44
C ASN A 78 1.74 7.40 28.19
N GLY A 79 1.05 6.24 28.19
CA GLY A 79 -0.18 6.01 28.94
C GLY A 79 -1.48 6.21 28.15
N ASP A 80 -1.42 6.40 26.83
CA ASP A 80 -2.61 6.47 25.99
C ASP A 80 -3.18 5.06 25.74
N VAL A 81 -4.25 4.74 26.47
CA VAL A 81 -4.93 3.43 26.42
C VAL A 81 -5.62 3.21 25.07
N ASP A 82 -6.07 4.27 24.40
CA ASP A 82 -6.74 4.16 23.10
C ASP A 82 -5.73 3.85 22.00
N ALA A 83 -4.52 4.43 22.07
CA ALA A 83 -3.41 4.04 21.22
C ALA A 83 -3.05 2.55 21.38
N ALA A 84 -3.02 2.04 22.62
CA ALA A 84 -2.75 0.62 22.88
C ALA A 84 -3.80 -0.32 22.27
N LYS A 85 -5.09 0.05 22.34
CA LYS A 85 -6.18 -0.71 21.71
C LYS A 85 -6.06 -0.72 20.19
N LEU A 86 -5.77 0.44 19.60
CA LEU A 86 -5.61 0.56 18.15
C LEU A 86 -4.45 -0.29 17.62
N ILE A 87 -3.35 -0.40 18.36
CA ILE A 87 -2.23 -1.29 18.00
C ILE A 87 -2.69 -2.76 18.02
N TYR A 88 -3.40 -3.16 19.06
CA TYR A 88 -3.91 -4.53 19.18
C TYR A 88 -4.86 -4.88 18.03
N GLU A 89 -5.83 -4.01 17.71
CA GLU A 89 -6.76 -4.20 16.60
C GLU A 89 -6.04 -4.28 15.25
N ARG A 90 -5.04 -3.42 15.02
CA ARG A 90 -4.24 -3.43 13.78
C ARG A 90 -3.40 -4.70 13.65
N ASN A 91 -2.78 -5.18 14.72
CA ASN A 91 -2.00 -6.42 14.69
C ASN A 91 -2.90 -7.63 14.40
N LEU A 92 -4.09 -7.68 15.01
CA LEU A 92 -5.07 -8.72 14.74
C LEU A 92 -5.53 -8.69 13.27
N GLN A 93 -5.75 -7.50 12.71
CA GLN A 93 -6.10 -7.34 11.30
C GLN A 93 -4.97 -7.82 10.38
N ALA A 94 -3.70 -7.56 10.73
CA ALA A 94 -2.55 -8.04 9.98
C ALA A 94 -2.44 -9.56 10.00
N GLU A 95 -2.62 -10.22 11.16
CA GLU A 95 -2.69 -11.69 11.26
C GLU A 95 -3.83 -12.26 10.39
N VAL A 96 -5.01 -11.61 10.42
CA VAL A 96 -6.15 -12.01 9.58
C VAL A 96 -5.81 -11.89 8.10
N ASP A 97 -5.11 -10.84 7.68
CA ASP A 97 -4.75 -10.64 6.28
C ASP A 97 -3.62 -11.58 5.84
N GLU A 98 -2.68 -11.91 6.73
CA GLU A 98 -1.69 -12.97 6.49
C GLU A 98 -2.36 -14.34 6.32
N MET A 99 -3.30 -14.70 7.20
CA MET A 99 -4.08 -15.92 7.05
C MET A 99 -4.88 -15.95 5.75
N LYS A 100 -5.46 -14.82 5.31
CA LYS A 100 -6.15 -14.76 4.01
C LYS A 100 -5.19 -15.00 2.85
N ARG A 101 -3.98 -14.43 2.90
CA ARG A 101 -2.93 -14.67 1.90
C ARG A 101 -2.54 -16.14 1.85
N GLU A 102 -2.32 -16.78 3.00
CA GLU A 102 -1.94 -18.19 3.08
C GLU A 102 -3.04 -19.14 2.60
N LEU A 103 -4.29 -18.89 3.02
CA LEU A 103 -5.41 -19.79 2.75
C LEU A 103 -6.04 -19.59 1.37
N PHE A 104 -6.02 -18.36 0.86
CA PHE A 104 -6.77 -18.00 -0.34
C PHE A 104 -5.91 -17.36 -1.44
N GLY A 105 -4.62 -17.11 -1.20
CA GLY A 105 -3.72 -16.54 -2.20
C GLY A 105 -4.08 -15.11 -2.64
N ILE A 106 -4.88 -14.40 -1.84
CA ILE A 106 -5.35 -13.01 -2.04
C ILE A 106 -4.71 -12.07 -1.02
#